data_AF-A0A966B055-F1
#
_entry.id   AF-A0A966B055-F1
#
_cell.length_a   1.000
_cell.length_b   1.000
_cell.length_c   1.000
_cell.angle_alpha   90.00
_cell.angle_beta   90.00
_cell.angle_gamma   90.00
#
_symmetry.space_group_name_H-M   'P 1'
#
loop_
_entity.id
_entity.type
_entity.pdbx_description
1 polymer ?
#
loop_
_entity_poly.entity_id
_entity_poly.type
_entity_poly.pdbx_seq_one_letter_code
_entity_poly.pdbx_strand_id
1 'polypeptide(L)'
;MNNKLFRIHLFSSLFFVAIGSQATSHHDTKALIEQLTKRINSGESTAENYYKRAIEYRVLGQLEEAENDLKIALKRNAKFTLARREITRILSKKGNHKLAILSAEKVITNATTQREKSSAMILLARMLLNAGEPTEAIKYSSSAFKINPNGKLEWYLLHARLLGEIQRDNERPEILRTGHQLTGSIVLRNAWIDSLLECKKYETALPIIEKELMSSRLKSSWKIRRAKAYIGTGKINAAMNDLKMCLKELDQRIHPKKPDMTLIADRGLANALLGNIDAAKDDLAHLIHVDADKWVTIPLEKAISLVENQ
;
A
#
# COMPACT_ATOMS: atom_id res chain seq x y z
N MET A 1 -30.15 43.06 40.73
CA MET A 1 -30.45 41.79 41.41
C MET A 1 -30.84 40.79 40.33
N ASN A 2 -29.89 39.99 39.83
CA ASN A 2 -29.39 38.71 40.35
C ASN A 2 -30.04 37.49 39.66
N ASN A 3 -29.17 36.59 39.21
CA ASN A 3 -29.36 35.19 38.80
C ASN A 3 -29.53 34.97 37.28
N LYS A 4 -28.47 34.82 36.48
CA LYS A 4 -27.47 33.71 36.40
C LYS A 4 -28.07 32.30 36.33
N LEU A 5 -27.80 31.65 35.19
CA LEU A 5 -27.43 30.23 34.99
C LEU A 5 -28.53 29.16 35.18
N PHE A 6 -28.93 28.52 34.08
CA PHE A 6 -28.56 27.12 33.79
C PHE A 6 -29.05 26.72 32.38
N ARG A 7 -28.16 26.68 31.39
CA ARG A 7 -28.37 25.90 30.16
C ARG A 7 -27.76 24.53 30.40
N ILE A 8 -28.61 23.53 30.61
CA ILE A 8 -28.20 22.13 30.68
C ILE A 8 -27.76 21.71 29.28
N HIS A 9 -26.46 21.56 29.09
CA HIS A 9 -25.91 20.80 27.97
C HIS A 9 -26.17 19.32 28.24
N LEU A 10 -27.12 18.71 27.51
CA LEU A 10 -27.20 17.26 27.43
C LEU A 10 -25.99 16.75 26.67
N PHE A 11 -24.99 16.26 27.41
CA PHE A 11 -24.00 15.33 26.90
C PHE A 11 -24.73 14.05 26.50
N SER A 12 -24.95 13.83 25.20
CA SER A 12 -25.20 12.47 24.70
C SER A 12 -23.87 11.86 24.32
N SER A 13 -23.38 11.00 25.19
CA SER A 13 -22.30 10.07 24.96
C SER A 13 -22.73 9.05 23.90
N LEU A 14 -22.41 9.32 22.64
CA LEU A 14 -22.44 8.28 21.60
C LEU A 14 -21.15 7.49 21.66
N PHE A 15 -21.16 6.55 22.60
CA PHE A 15 -20.24 5.43 22.69
C PHE A 15 -20.56 4.48 21.53
N PHE A 16 -19.97 4.68 20.35
CA PHE A 16 -20.07 3.70 19.28
C PHE A 16 -19.10 2.56 19.57
N VAL A 17 -19.70 1.51 20.12
CA VAL A 17 -19.19 0.16 20.28
C VAL A 17 -18.66 -0.34 18.94
N ALA A 18 -17.33 -0.40 18.78
CA ALA A 18 -16.69 -1.16 17.71
C ALA A 18 -16.64 -2.63 18.13
N ILE A 19 -17.75 -3.35 17.98
CA ILE A 19 -17.80 -4.81 18.12
C ILE A 19 -18.30 -5.41 16.80
N GLY A 20 -17.42 -6.20 16.17
CA GLY A 20 -17.81 -7.27 15.24
C GLY A 20 -18.00 -6.91 13.77
N SER A 21 -17.01 -6.35 13.07
CA SER A 21 -17.08 -6.15 11.61
C SER A 21 -16.58 -7.33 10.76
N GLN A 22 -15.89 -8.32 11.35
CA GLN A 22 -15.32 -9.42 10.57
C GLN A 22 -16.32 -10.57 10.31
N ALA A 23 -17.09 -10.97 11.32
CA ALA A 23 -18.02 -12.10 11.19
C ALA A 23 -19.33 -11.73 10.45
N THR A 24 -19.77 -10.49 10.58
CA THR A 24 -20.97 -9.95 9.92
C THR A 24 -20.76 -9.80 8.40
N SER A 25 -19.60 -9.25 7.98
CA SER A 25 -19.28 -9.10 6.55
C SER A 25 -19.18 -10.43 5.80
N HIS A 26 -18.55 -11.46 6.38
CA HIS A 26 -18.49 -12.78 5.75
C HIS A 26 -19.86 -13.47 5.66
N HIS A 27 -20.74 -13.26 6.63
CA HIS A 27 -22.10 -13.80 6.60
C HIS A 27 -22.92 -13.16 5.48
N ASP A 28 -22.84 -11.83 5.34
CA ASP A 28 -23.55 -11.07 4.31
C ASP A 28 -23.07 -11.47 2.89
N THR A 29 -21.77 -11.69 2.70
CA THR A 29 -21.20 -12.14 1.42
C THR A 29 -21.72 -13.52 1.00
N LYS A 30 -21.80 -14.49 1.91
CA LYS A 30 -22.31 -15.84 1.60
C LYS A 30 -23.79 -15.83 1.24
N ALA A 31 -24.60 -15.06 1.97
CA ALA A 31 -26.02 -14.90 1.67
C ALA A 31 -26.24 -14.26 0.28
N LEU A 32 -25.42 -13.26 -0.07
CA LEU A 32 -25.49 -12.61 -1.38
C LEU A 32 -25.10 -13.56 -2.53
N ILE A 33 -24.11 -14.43 -2.35
CA ILE A 33 -23.75 -15.48 -3.33
C ILE A 33 -24.94 -16.41 -3.56
N GLU A 34 -25.63 -16.84 -2.50
CA GLU A 34 -26.80 -17.72 -2.61
C GLU A 34 -27.95 -17.02 -3.36
N GLN A 35 -28.23 -15.76 -3.03
CA GLN A 35 -29.25 -14.96 -3.71
C GLN A 35 -28.94 -14.79 -5.21
N LEU A 36 -27.70 -14.44 -5.54
CA LEU A 36 -27.25 -14.30 -6.93
C LEU A 36 -27.33 -15.62 -7.68
N THR A 37 -27.00 -16.73 -7.02
CA THR A 37 -27.11 -18.08 -7.58
C THR A 37 -28.57 -18.44 -7.88
N LYS A 38 -29.50 -18.17 -6.96
CA LYS A 38 -30.94 -18.36 -7.20
C LYS A 38 -31.43 -17.55 -8.39
N ARG A 39 -31.04 -16.26 -8.50
CA ARG A 39 -31.40 -15.39 -9.64
C ARG A 39 -30.85 -15.90 -10.97
N ILE A 40 -29.59 -16.31 -10.99
CA ILE A 40 -28.96 -16.87 -12.20
C ILE A 40 -29.70 -18.14 -12.64
N ASN A 41 -30.03 -19.02 -11.69
CA ASN A 41 -30.73 -20.27 -11.95
C ASN A 41 -32.20 -20.07 -12.36
N SER A 42 -32.84 -18.98 -11.90
CA SER A 42 -34.20 -18.61 -12.28
C SER A 42 -34.30 -17.86 -13.62
N GLY A 43 -33.20 -17.79 -14.38
CA GLY A 43 -33.18 -17.22 -15.74
C GLY A 43 -32.49 -15.87 -15.88
N GLU A 44 -32.13 -15.18 -14.79
CA GLU A 44 -31.39 -13.92 -14.82
C GLU A 44 -29.87 -14.14 -15.01
N SER A 45 -29.50 -14.97 -15.99
CA SER A 45 -28.11 -15.32 -16.34
C SER A 45 -27.39 -14.19 -17.10
N THR A 46 -27.45 -12.96 -16.57
CA THR A 46 -26.84 -11.75 -17.13
C THR A 46 -25.36 -11.64 -16.80
N ALA A 47 -24.58 -10.94 -17.64
CA ALA A 47 -23.17 -10.66 -17.36
C ALA A 47 -22.97 -9.97 -16.00
N GLU A 48 -23.89 -9.08 -15.64
CA GLU A 48 -23.84 -8.31 -14.40
C GLU A 48 -24.01 -9.19 -13.15
N ASN A 49 -24.91 -10.18 -13.20
CA ASN A 49 -25.15 -11.08 -12.06
C ASN A 49 -23.95 -12.02 -11.84
N TYR A 50 -23.34 -12.55 -12.90
CA TYR A 50 -22.09 -13.30 -12.77
C TYR A 50 -20.94 -12.43 -12.26
N TYR A 51 -20.79 -11.21 -12.78
CA TYR A 51 -19.77 -10.29 -12.29
C TYR A 51 -19.92 -9.99 -10.80
N LYS A 52 -21.13 -9.65 -10.34
CA LYS A 52 -21.42 -9.40 -8.91
C LYS A 52 -21.07 -10.62 -8.07
N ARG A 53 -21.47 -11.82 -8.48
CA ARG A 53 -21.18 -13.05 -7.73
C ARG A 53 -19.67 -13.34 -7.69
N ALA A 54 -18.95 -13.05 -8.77
CA ALA A 54 -17.50 -13.14 -8.80
C ALA A 54 -16.81 -12.17 -7.82
N ILE A 55 -17.35 -10.96 -7.61
CA ILE A 55 -16.83 -10.03 -6.61
C ILE A 55 -16.97 -10.63 -5.21
N GLU A 56 -18.12 -11.22 -4.90
CA GLU A 56 -18.35 -11.87 -3.60
C GLU A 56 -17.44 -13.08 -3.38
N TYR A 57 -17.28 -13.95 -4.39
CA TYR A 57 -16.30 -15.05 -4.32
C TYR A 57 -14.88 -14.53 -4.08
N ARG A 58 -14.47 -13.46 -4.77
CA ARG A 58 -13.16 -12.84 -4.56
C ARG A 58 -12.99 -12.30 -3.14
N VAL A 59 -14.04 -11.73 -2.53
CA VAL A 59 -14.01 -11.25 -1.14
C VAL A 59 -13.81 -12.40 -0.15
N LEU A 60 -14.36 -13.59 -0.44
CA LEU A 60 -14.14 -14.81 0.35
C LEU A 60 -12.81 -15.53 0.04
N GLY A 61 -12.00 -15.02 -0.89
CA GLY A 61 -10.76 -15.67 -1.33
C GLY A 61 -10.96 -16.85 -2.28
N GLN A 62 -12.20 -17.09 -2.74
CA GLN A 62 -12.57 -18.12 -3.71
C GLN A 62 -12.24 -17.66 -5.13
N LEU A 63 -10.94 -17.65 -5.46
CA LEU A 63 -10.45 -17.04 -6.70
C LEU A 63 -10.82 -17.85 -7.95
N GLU A 64 -10.92 -19.17 -7.84
CA GLU A 64 -11.30 -20.09 -8.92
C GLU A 64 -12.76 -19.83 -9.37
N GLU A 65 -13.68 -19.75 -8.42
CA GLU A 65 -15.09 -19.49 -8.65
C GLU A 65 -15.30 -18.08 -9.20
N ALA A 66 -14.59 -17.10 -8.65
CA ALA A 66 -14.59 -15.74 -9.17
C ALA A 66 -14.08 -15.68 -10.61
N GLU A 67 -13.00 -16.37 -10.94
CA GLU A 67 -12.46 -16.44 -12.30
C GLU A 67 -13.46 -17.06 -13.28
N ASN A 68 -14.13 -18.15 -12.88
CA ASN A 68 -15.13 -18.83 -13.71
C ASN A 68 -16.32 -17.92 -14.01
N ASP A 69 -16.88 -17.27 -12.98
CA ASP A 69 -17.98 -16.33 -13.17
C ASP A 69 -17.59 -15.13 -14.04
N LEU A 70 -16.37 -14.61 -13.91
CA LEU A 70 -15.87 -13.53 -14.77
C LEU A 70 -15.70 -13.99 -16.23
N LYS A 71 -15.27 -15.23 -16.47
CA LYS A 71 -15.22 -15.80 -17.83
C LYS A 71 -16.63 -15.88 -18.43
N ILE A 72 -17.62 -16.31 -17.66
CA ILE A 72 -19.01 -16.35 -18.11
C ILE A 72 -19.54 -14.93 -18.37
N ALA A 73 -19.28 -13.98 -17.48
CA ALA A 73 -19.66 -12.58 -17.65
C ALA A 73 -19.08 -11.99 -18.95
N LEU A 74 -17.80 -12.27 -19.24
CA LEU A 74 -17.13 -11.82 -20.46
C LEU A 74 -17.58 -12.55 -21.72
N LYS A 75 -18.05 -13.81 -21.61
CA LYS A 75 -18.70 -14.52 -22.72
C LYS A 75 -20.05 -13.90 -23.07
N ARG A 76 -20.80 -13.44 -22.06
CA ARG A 76 -22.10 -12.76 -22.22
C ARG A 76 -21.95 -11.32 -22.71
N ASN A 77 -20.93 -10.60 -22.24
CA ASN A 77 -20.60 -9.25 -22.67
C ASN A 77 -19.09 -9.08 -22.82
N ALA A 78 -18.60 -9.22 -24.06
CA ALA A 78 -17.17 -9.13 -24.37
C ALA A 78 -16.56 -7.75 -24.07
N LYS A 79 -17.37 -6.69 -24.07
CA LYS A 79 -16.96 -5.30 -23.78
C LYS A 79 -17.15 -4.93 -22.31
N PHE A 80 -17.43 -5.89 -21.42
CA PHE A 80 -17.61 -5.60 -20.00
C PHE A 80 -16.28 -5.26 -19.31
N THR A 81 -15.90 -3.98 -19.38
CA THR A 81 -14.60 -3.48 -18.92
C THR A 81 -14.36 -3.73 -17.43
N LEU A 82 -15.38 -3.64 -16.58
CA LEU A 82 -15.23 -3.91 -15.13
C LEU A 82 -14.87 -5.38 -14.89
N ALA A 83 -15.62 -6.33 -15.46
CA ALA A 83 -15.31 -7.76 -15.36
C ALA A 83 -13.91 -8.08 -15.93
N ARG A 84 -13.53 -7.43 -17.03
CA ARG A 84 -12.19 -7.62 -17.62
C ARG A 84 -11.07 -7.12 -16.71
N ARG A 85 -11.26 -5.99 -16.03
CA ARG A 85 -10.29 -5.49 -15.05
C ARG A 85 -10.15 -6.43 -13.85
N GLU A 86 -11.25 -7.01 -13.37
CA GLU A 86 -11.20 -7.96 -12.25
C GLU A 86 -10.49 -9.26 -12.63
N ILE A 87 -10.82 -9.86 -13.78
CA ILE A 87 -10.16 -11.11 -14.19
C ILE A 87 -8.66 -10.89 -14.43
N THR A 88 -8.26 -9.73 -14.97
CA THR A 88 -6.85 -9.33 -15.08
C THR A 88 -6.13 -9.40 -13.73
N ARG A 89 -6.74 -8.87 -12.65
CA ARG A 89 -6.13 -8.91 -11.32
C ARG A 89 -6.04 -10.32 -10.75
N ILE A 90 -7.08 -11.13 -10.94
CA ILE A 90 -7.10 -12.53 -10.47
C ILE A 90 -6.02 -13.34 -11.20
N LEU A 91 -5.93 -13.23 -12.52
CA LEU A 91 -4.91 -13.90 -13.33
C LEU A 91 -3.50 -13.53 -12.85
N SER A 92 -3.24 -12.25 -12.56
CA SER A 92 -1.95 -11.82 -12.04
C SER A 92 -1.66 -12.36 -10.63
N LYS A 93 -2.66 -12.45 -9.74
CA LYS A 93 -2.48 -13.03 -8.41
C LYS A 93 -2.17 -14.53 -8.46
N LYS A 94 -2.73 -15.24 -9.44
CA LYS A 94 -2.46 -16.66 -9.70
C LYS A 94 -1.15 -16.92 -10.45
N GLY A 95 -0.33 -15.88 -10.68
CA GLY A 95 0.94 -16.00 -11.42
C GLY A 95 0.77 -16.17 -12.94
N ASN A 96 -0.45 -16.06 -13.48
CA ASN A 96 -0.70 -16.17 -14.91
C ASN A 96 -0.46 -14.83 -15.62
N HIS A 97 0.80 -14.37 -15.58
CA HIS A 97 1.21 -13.05 -16.03
C HIS A 97 0.90 -12.79 -17.51
N LYS A 98 1.14 -13.78 -18.39
CA LYS A 98 0.86 -13.67 -19.82
C LYS A 98 -0.62 -13.40 -20.11
N LEU A 99 -1.54 -14.16 -19.49
CA LEU A 99 -2.97 -13.92 -19.67
C LEU A 99 -3.42 -12.60 -19.03
N ALA A 100 -2.81 -12.22 -17.90
CA ALA A 100 -3.11 -10.95 -17.24
C ALA A 100 -2.75 -9.74 -18.12
N ILE A 101 -1.57 -9.76 -18.76
CA ILE A 101 -1.11 -8.75 -19.73
C ILE A 101 -2.08 -8.65 -20.91
N LEU A 102 -2.36 -9.78 -21.59
CA LEU A 102 -3.30 -9.81 -22.72
C LEU A 102 -4.70 -9.30 -22.33
N SER A 103 -5.16 -9.62 -21.13
CA SER A 103 -6.44 -9.12 -20.63
C SER A 103 -6.39 -7.61 -20.35
N ALA A 104 -5.29 -7.09 -19.79
CA ALA A 104 -5.09 -5.66 -19.56
C ALA A 104 -5.01 -4.85 -20.86
N GLU A 105 -4.35 -5.37 -21.90
CA GLU A 105 -4.32 -4.75 -23.23
C GLU A 105 -5.73 -4.60 -23.81
N LYS A 106 -6.57 -5.62 -23.68
CA LYS A 106 -7.98 -5.55 -24.07
C LYS A 106 -8.78 -4.50 -23.27
N VAL A 107 -8.41 -4.20 -22.02
CA VAL A 107 -9.00 -3.08 -21.27
C VAL A 107 -8.64 -1.74 -21.92
N ILE A 108 -7.40 -1.58 -22.41
CA ILE A 108 -6.97 -0.38 -23.14
C ILE A 108 -7.73 -0.25 -24.46
N THR A 109 -7.83 -1.34 -25.25
CA THR A 109 -8.55 -1.34 -26.53
C THR A 109 -10.04 -0.98 -26.36
N ASN A 110 -10.66 -1.42 -25.28
CA ASN A 110 -12.07 -1.15 -25.00
C ASN A 110 -12.32 0.20 -24.30
N ALA A 111 -11.27 0.94 -23.95
CA ALA A 111 -11.42 2.24 -23.29
C ALA A 111 -12.03 3.26 -24.25
N THR A 112 -13.11 3.90 -23.83
CA THR A 112 -13.87 4.87 -24.65
C THR A 112 -13.46 6.30 -24.39
N THR A 113 -12.87 6.58 -23.22
CA THR A 113 -12.41 7.92 -22.84
C THR A 113 -10.91 7.92 -22.58
N GLN A 114 -10.29 9.10 -22.70
CA GLN A 114 -8.87 9.27 -22.35
C GLN A 114 -8.59 8.96 -20.86
N ARG A 115 -9.55 9.25 -19.97
CA ARG A 115 -9.47 8.90 -18.54
C ARG A 115 -9.48 7.39 -18.32
N GLU A 116 -10.33 6.66 -19.04
CA GLU A 116 -10.33 5.19 -18.99
C GLU A 116 -9.04 4.62 -19.58
N LYS A 117 -8.59 5.16 -20.71
CA LYS A 117 -7.38 4.71 -21.40
C LYS A 117 -6.14 4.84 -20.52
N SER A 118 -5.94 5.99 -19.88
CA SER A 118 -4.85 6.21 -18.93
C SER A 118 -4.94 5.28 -17.71
N SER A 119 -6.14 5.06 -17.17
CA SER A 119 -6.36 4.08 -16.08
C SER A 119 -6.04 2.64 -16.49
N ALA A 120 -6.36 2.27 -17.73
CA ALA A 120 -6.07 0.96 -18.30
C ALA A 120 -4.57 0.77 -18.58
N MET A 121 -3.87 1.83 -19.03
CA MET A 121 -2.40 1.83 -19.15
C MET A 121 -1.71 1.59 -17.81
N ILE A 122 -2.22 2.17 -16.72
CA ILE A 122 -1.70 1.92 -15.37
C ILE A 122 -1.95 0.48 -14.92
N LEU A 123 -3.11 -0.10 -15.27
CA LEU A 123 -3.36 -1.52 -15.02
C LEU A 123 -2.36 -2.39 -15.77
N LEU A 124 -2.10 -2.12 -17.06
CA LEU A 124 -1.10 -2.85 -17.84
C LEU A 124 0.32 -2.69 -17.26
N ALA A 125 0.73 -1.47 -16.90
CA ALA A 125 2.01 -1.23 -16.24
C ALA A 125 2.18 -2.06 -14.96
N ARG A 126 1.09 -2.23 -14.18
CA ARG A 126 1.10 -3.13 -13.02
C ARG A 126 1.31 -4.59 -13.42
N MET A 127 0.64 -5.06 -14.48
CA MET A 127 0.76 -6.45 -14.92
C MET A 127 2.16 -6.75 -15.42
N LEU A 128 2.75 -5.83 -16.20
CA LEU A 128 4.13 -5.92 -16.68
C LEU A 128 5.13 -5.90 -15.52
N LEU A 129 4.95 -5.03 -14.52
CA LEU A 129 5.77 -5.04 -13.31
C LEU A 129 5.70 -6.40 -12.58
N ASN A 130 4.49 -6.94 -12.40
CA ASN A 130 4.30 -8.25 -11.77
C ASN A 130 4.90 -9.41 -12.58
N ALA A 131 5.06 -9.23 -13.90
CA ALA A 131 5.72 -10.17 -14.80
C ALA A 131 7.25 -10.03 -14.81
N GLY A 132 7.82 -9.08 -14.05
CA GLY A 132 9.26 -8.82 -14.05
C GLY A 132 9.74 -7.94 -15.20
N GLU A 133 8.85 -7.15 -15.82
CA GLU A 133 9.15 -6.29 -16.98
C GLU A 133 9.04 -4.78 -16.65
N PRO A 134 9.84 -4.24 -15.71
CA PRO A 134 9.70 -2.85 -15.26
C PRO A 134 10.06 -1.83 -16.36
N THR A 135 11.00 -2.16 -17.25
CA THR A 135 11.43 -1.33 -18.38
C THR A 135 10.32 -1.10 -19.41
N GLU A 136 9.45 -2.09 -19.62
CA GLU A 136 8.29 -1.93 -20.48
C GLU A 136 7.14 -1.23 -19.72
N ALA A 137 6.92 -1.61 -18.46
CA ALA A 137 5.89 -1.04 -17.61
C ALA A 137 5.99 0.49 -17.44
N ILE A 138 7.21 1.04 -17.30
CA ILE A 138 7.41 2.48 -17.14
C ILE A 138 6.94 3.29 -18.36
N LYS A 139 6.97 2.72 -19.57
CA LYS A 139 6.49 3.39 -20.80
C LYS A 139 4.99 3.64 -20.74
N TYR A 140 4.23 2.64 -20.30
CA TYR A 140 2.78 2.74 -20.12
C TYR A 140 2.41 3.67 -18.95
N SER A 141 3.12 3.59 -17.83
CA SER A 141 2.88 4.50 -16.70
C SER A 141 3.16 5.95 -17.08
N SER A 142 4.27 6.22 -17.77
CA SER A 142 4.59 7.57 -18.31
C SER A 142 3.52 8.06 -19.28
N SER A 143 3.06 7.21 -20.20
CA SER A 143 2.02 7.57 -21.17
C SER A 143 0.69 7.88 -20.49
N ALA A 144 0.35 7.17 -19.41
CA ALA A 144 -0.84 7.46 -18.62
C ALA A 144 -0.79 8.87 -18.00
N PHE A 145 0.37 9.30 -17.46
CA PHE A 145 0.56 10.65 -16.94
C PHE A 145 0.53 11.73 -18.01
N LYS A 146 0.98 11.44 -19.24
CA LYS A 146 0.83 12.38 -20.37
C LYS A 146 -0.66 12.65 -20.69
N ILE A 147 -1.50 11.62 -20.59
CA ILE A 147 -2.95 11.73 -20.87
C ILE A 147 -3.70 12.35 -19.69
N ASN A 148 -3.35 11.95 -18.47
CA ASN A 148 -3.93 12.47 -17.24
C ASN A 148 -2.81 12.83 -16.24
N PRO A 149 -2.32 14.08 -16.26
CA PRO A 149 -1.24 14.54 -15.38
C PRO A 149 -1.58 14.43 -13.89
N ASN A 150 -2.86 14.56 -13.56
CA ASN A 150 -3.38 14.44 -12.19
C ASN A 150 -3.87 13.01 -11.95
N GLY A 151 -2.91 12.08 -11.94
CA GLY A 151 -3.16 10.67 -11.65
C GLY A 151 -3.70 10.44 -10.24
N LYS A 152 -4.17 9.21 -9.98
CA LYS A 152 -4.53 8.82 -8.60
C LYS A 152 -3.28 8.59 -7.76
N LEU A 153 -3.42 8.61 -6.44
CA LEU A 153 -2.35 8.30 -5.49
C LEU A 153 -1.53 7.07 -5.89
N GLU A 154 -2.21 5.97 -6.24
CA GLU A 154 -1.58 4.68 -6.54
C GLU A 154 -0.77 4.70 -7.83
N TRP A 155 -1.01 5.69 -8.71
CA TRP A 155 -0.26 5.87 -9.94
C TRP A 155 1.13 6.40 -9.62
N TYR A 156 1.22 7.40 -8.73
CA TYR A 156 2.51 7.93 -8.27
C TYR A 156 3.32 6.85 -7.55
N LEU A 157 2.68 6.04 -6.69
CA LEU A 157 3.34 4.92 -6.00
C LEU A 157 3.83 3.84 -6.98
N LEU A 158 3.02 3.46 -7.98
CA LEU A 158 3.46 2.53 -9.02
C LEU A 158 4.64 3.07 -9.81
N HIS A 159 4.54 4.33 -10.24
CA HIS A 159 5.55 4.96 -11.08
C HIS A 159 6.88 5.10 -10.34
N ALA A 160 6.83 5.51 -9.08
CA ALA A 160 8.01 5.57 -8.22
C ALA A 160 8.65 4.18 -8.01
N ARG A 161 7.83 3.14 -7.82
CA ARG A 161 8.33 1.76 -7.76
C ARG A 161 9.03 1.38 -9.05
N LEU A 162 8.40 1.63 -10.20
CA LEU A 162 8.98 1.35 -11.51
C LEU A 162 10.31 2.07 -11.72
N LEU A 163 10.40 3.35 -11.36
CA LEU A 163 11.64 4.13 -11.41
C LEU A 163 12.74 3.51 -10.52
N GLY A 164 12.38 2.98 -9.35
CA GLY A 164 13.31 2.25 -8.48
C GLY A 164 13.83 0.95 -9.11
N GLU A 165 12.96 0.13 -9.70
CA GLU A 165 13.34 -1.11 -10.38
C GLU A 165 14.31 -0.87 -11.55
N ILE A 166 14.18 0.27 -12.25
CA ILE A 166 15.06 0.66 -13.36
C ILE A 166 16.16 1.65 -12.95
N GLN A 167 16.40 1.82 -11.66
CA GLN A 167 17.50 2.63 -11.08
C GLN A 167 17.52 4.11 -11.54
N ARG A 168 16.35 4.70 -11.78
CA ARG A 168 16.19 6.14 -12.11
C ARG A 168 15.99 6.98 -10.85
N ASP A 169 17.00 6.95 -9.99
CA ASP A 169 16.98 7.56 -8.65
C ASP A 169 16.79 9.08 -8.64
N ASN A 170 17.14 9.76 -9.74
CA ASN A 170 16.93 11.20 -9.84
C ASN A 170 15.45 11.58 -9.97
N GLU A 171 14.65 10.74 -10.61
CA GLU A 171 13.23 11.03 -10.91
C GLU A 171 12.26 10.47 -9.88
N ARG A 172 12.67 9.38 -9.20
CA ARG A 172 11.80 8.67 -8.25
C ARG A 172 11.29 9.56 -7.11
N PRO A 173 12.12 10.38 -6.42
CA PRO A 173 11.60 11.31 -5.43
C PRO A 173 10.72 12.41 -6.01
N GLU A 174 11.00 12.87 -7.24
CA GLU A 174 10.28 13.98 -7.86
C GLU A 174 8.83 13.62 -8.21
N ILE A 175 8.59 12.40 -8.70
CA ILE A 175 7.22 11.96 -8.98
C ILE A 175 6.39 11.85 -7.70
N LEU A 176 7.01 11.42 -6.58
CA LEU A 176 6.34 11.32 -5.29
C LEU A 176 6.07 12.69 -4.67
N ARG A 177 7.04 13.60 -4.77
CA ARG A 177 6.89 15.02 -4.39
C ARG A 177 5.73 15.66 -5.14
N THR A 178 5.68 15.48 -6.46
CA THR A 178 4.62 16.02 -7.32
C THR A 178 3.26 15.49 -6.91
N GLY A 179 3.15 14.16 -6.71
CA GLY A 179 1.89 13.56 -6.25
C GLY A 179 1.48 14.05 -4.85
N HIS A 180 2.43 14.24 -3.92
CA HIS A 180 2.13 14.83 -2.60
C HIS A 180 1.60 16.26 -2.72
N GLN A 181 2.25 17.10 -3.54
CA GLN A 181 1.82 18.50 -3.74
C GLN A 181 0.40 18.60 -4.31
N LEU A 182 0.04 17.69 -5.22
CA LEU A 182 -1.28 17.69 -5.85
C LEU A 182 -2.40 17.12 -4.95
N THR A 183 -2.07 16.16 -4.09
CA THR A 183 -3.09 15.39 -3.33
C THR A 183 -3.11 15.70 -1.83
N GLY A 184 -2.07 16.33 -1.29
CA GLY A 184 -1.86 16.49 0.15
C GLY A 184 -1.62 15.16 0.90
N SER A 185 -1.46 14.04 0.19
CA SER A 185 -1.43 12.72 0.83
C SER A 185 -0.20 12.51 1.71
N ILE A 186 -0.44 12.09 2.95
CA ILE A 186 0.60 11.70 3.91
C ILE A 186 1.35 10.46 3.44
N VAL A 187 0.67 9.52 2.76
CA VAL A 187 1.30 8.31 2.23
C VAL A 187 2.36 8.68 1.18
N LEU A 188 2.04 9.60 0.26
CA LEU A 188 3.03 10.09 -0.72
C LEU A 188 4.12 10.92 -0.09
N ARG A 189 3.81 11.69 0.96
CA ARG A 189 4.81 12.45 1.72
C ARG A 189 5.85 11.52 2.34
N ASN A 190 5.41 10.46 3.01
CA ASN A 190 6.31 9.48 3.64
C ASN A 190 7.11 8.73 2.57
N ALA A 191 6.45 8.25 1.51
CA ALA A 191 7.13 7.60 0.40
C ALA A 191 8.17 8.50 -0.27
N TRP A 192 7.89 9.80 -0.42
CA TRP A 192 8.82 10.77 -0.96
C TRP A 192 10.07 10.89 -0.07
N ILE A 193 9.91 11.07 1.24
CA ILE A 193 11.02 11.15 2.18
C ILE A 193 11.83 9.86 2.17
N ASP A 194 11.17 8.70 2.23
CA ASP A 194 11.83 7.40 2.19
C ASP A 194 12.61 7.21 0.87
N SER A 195 12.05 7.66 -0.26
CA SER A 195 12.77 7.65 -1.54
C SER A 195 13.99 8.58 -1.57
N LEU A 196 13.95 9.73 -0.90
CA LEU A 196 15.13 10.61 -0.80
C LEU A 196 16.26 9.90 -0.05
N LEU A 197 15.94 9.20 1.04
CA LEU A 197 16.92 8.44 1.82
C LEU A 197 17.51 7.28 1.00
N GLU A 198 16.66 6.51 0.31
CA GLU A 198 17.11 5.39 -0.51
C GLU A 198 17.96 5.84 -1.72
N CYS A 199 17.61 6.97 -2.34
CA CYS A 199 18.37 7.57 -3.43
C CYS A 199 19.56 8.43 -2.94
N LYS A 200 19.96 8.30 -1.66
CA LYS A 200 21.10 9.00 -1.02
C LYS A 200 21.04 10.53 -1.07
N LYS A 201 19.85 11.12 -1.25
CA LYS A 201 19.59 12.57 -1.23
C LYS A 201 19.37 13.06 0.21
N TYR A 202 20.33 12.76 1.09
CA TYR A 202 20.19 12.96 2.53
C TYR A 202 20.01 14.43 2.93
N GLU A 203 20.79 15.34 2.33
CA GLU A 203 20.72 16.76 2.66
C GLU A 203 19.38 17.40 2.26
N THR A 204 18.72 16.88 1.22
CA THR A 204 17.37 17.29 0.86
C THR A 204 16.32 16.74 1.84
N ALA A 205 16.53 15.53 2.36
CA ALA A 205 15.60 14.87 3.27
C ALA A 205 15.60 15.48 4.69
N LEU A 206 16.78 15.83 5.20
CA LEU A 206 16.98 16.30 6.58
C LEU A 206 16.04 17.44 7.01
N PRO A 207 15.97 18.59 6.32
CA PRO A 207 15.10 19.69 6.76
C PRO A 207 13.61 19.31 6.77
N ILE A 208 13.20 18.41 5.88
CA ILE A 208 11.82 17.91 5.83
C ILE A 208 11.55 17.04 7.07
N ILE A 209 12.46 16.12 7.38
CA ILE A 209 12.35 15.22 8.54
C ILE A 209 12.38 16.01 9.86
N GLU A 210 13.23 17.03 9.97
CA GLU A 210 13.31 17.87 11.16
C GLU A 210 12.01 18.64 11.41
N LYS A 211 11.39 19.16 10.34
CA LYS A 211 10.07 19.79 10.45
C LYS A 211 9.01 18.82 10.98
N GLU A 212 9.01 17.58 10.50
CA GLU A 212 8.09 16.53 10.99
C GLU A 212 8.35 16.15 12.45
N LEU A 213 9.62 16.09 12.87
CA LEU A 213 9.98 15.80 14.26
C LEU A 213 9.49 16.88 15.25
N MET A 214 9.44 18.13 14.80
CA MET A 214 8.97 19.24 15.63
C MET A 214 7.46 19.23 15.80
N SER A 215 6.70 18.86 14.77
CA SER A 215 5.23 18.81 14.81
C SER A 215 4.68 17.48 15.34
N SER A 216 5.45 16.40 15.28
CA SER A 216 4.95 15.06 15.60
C SER A 216 4.95 14.77 17.10
N ARG A 217 3.81 14.26 17.57
CA ARG A 217 3.66 13.72 18.93
C ARG A 217 4.50 12.46 19.15
N LEU A 218 4.53 11.57 18.15
CA LEU A 218 5.29 10.33 18.16
C LEU A 218 6.50 10.49 17.25
N LYS A 219 7.71 10.23 17.77
CA LYS A 219 8.95 10.63 17.10
C LYS A 219 9.81 9.46 16.64
N SER A 220 9.51 8.24 17.09
CA SER A 220 10.26 7.02 16.78
C SER A 220 10.58 6.87 15.27
N SER A 221 9.56 6.82 14.43
CA SER A 221 9.72 6.59 12.99
C SER A 221 10.45 7.74 12.26
N TRP A 222 10.34 8.98 12.76
CA TRP A 222 11.07 10.12 12.24
C TRP A 222 12.53 10.16 12.70
N LYS A 223 12.80 9.72 13.93
CA LYS A 223 14.18 9.54 14.44
C LYS A 223 14.93 8.49 13.63
N ILE A 224 14.27 7.38 13.26
CA ILE A 224 14.86 6.38 12.36
C ILE A 224 15.22 6.99 11.01
N ARG A 225 14.30 7.75 10.39
CA ARG A 225 14.56 8.45 9.12
C ARG A 225 15.73 9.44 9.21
N ARG A 226 15.77 10.23 10.29
CA ARG A 226 16.86 11.19 10.51
C ARG A 226 18.19 10.49 10.79
N ALA A 227 18.17 9.40 11.55
CA ALA A 227 19.35 8.57 11.78
C ALA A 227 19.91 8.00 10.48
N LYS A 228 19.07 7.50 9.56
CA LYS A 228 19.49 7.06 8.23
C LYS A 228 20.19 8.20 7.45
N ALA A 229 19.62 9.41 7.48
CA ALA A 229 20.24 10.56 6.83
C ALA A 229 21.57 10.98 7.51
N TYR A 230 21.65 10.92 8.84
CA TYR A 230 22.87 11.19 9.58
C TYR A 230 23.98 10.16 9.31
N ILE A 231 23.64 8.87 9.23
CA ILE A 231 24.58 7.82 8.81
C ILE A 231 25.11 8.15 7.41
N GLY A 232 24.21 8.45 6.46
CA GLY A 232 24.57 8.79 5.09
C GLY A 232 25.42 10.06 4.92
N THR A 233 25.40 10.96 5.90
CA THR A 233 26.18 12.21 5.93
C THR A 233 27.38 12.14 6.87
N GLY A 234 27.68 10.97 7.45
CA GLY A 234 28.81 10.76 8.35
C GLY A 234 28.61 11.27 9.78
N LYS A 235 27.41 11.75 10.15
CA LYS A 235 27.06 12.25 11.48
C LYS A 235 26.69 11.09 12.43
N ILE A 236 27.59 10.12 12.58
CA ILE A 236 27.32 8.83 13.25
C ILE A 236 26.84 9.01 14.71
N ASN A 237 27.49 9.88 15.48
CA ASN A 237 27.11 10.12 16.88
C ASN A 237 25.66 10.65 17.01
N ALA A 238 25.25 11.54 16.11
CA ALA A 238 23.89 12.07 16.09
C ALA A 238 22.87 10.98 15.71
N ALA A 239 23.22 10.12 14.74
CA ALA A 239 22.41 8.97 14.37
C ALA A 239 22.21 8.00 15.55
N MET A 240 23.30 7.62 16.23
CA MET A 240 23.25 6.72 17.37
C MET A 240 22.39 7.27 18.51
N ASN A 241 22.47 8.59 18.77
CA ASN A 241 21.62 9.24 19.76
C ASN A 241 20.13 9.17 19.37
N ASP A 242 19.80 9.42 18.10
CA ASP A 242 18.43 9.30 17.60
C ASP A 242 17.87 7.88 17.72
N LEU A 243 18.68 6.88 17.40
CA LEU A 243 18.30 5.47 17.49
C LEU A 243 18.08 5.03 18.95
N LYS A 244 18.95 5.45 19.88
CA LYS A 244 18.77 5.19 21.32
C LYS A 244 17.50 5.84 21.88
N MET A 245 17.22 7.09 21.51
CA MET A 245 15.98 7.76 21.89
C MET A 245 14.74 7.09 21.26
N CYS A 246 14.86 6.60 20.03
CA CYS A 246 13.82 5.86 19.33
C CYS A 246 13.45 4.58 20.10
N LEU A 247 14.45 3.75 20.44
CA LEU A 247 14.23 2.51 21.19
C LEU A 247 13.53 2.78 22.53
N LYS A 248 13.97 3.80 23.27
CA LYS A 248 13.31 4.20 24.54
C LYS A 248 11.83 4.53 24.36
N GLU A 249 11.46 5.24 23.29
CA GLU A 249 10.06 5.56 23.00
C GLU A 249 9.27 4.30 22.57
N LEU A 250 9.87 3.44 21.74
CA LEU A 250 9.23 2.20 21.25
C LEU A 250 8.97 1.20 22.37
N ASP A 251 9.93 0.98 23.27
CA ASP A 251 9.79 0.03 24.38
C ASP A 251 8.67 0.40 25.34
N GLN A 252 8.35 1.70 25.46
CA GLN A 252 7.21 2.18 26.24
C GLN A 252 5.86 1.98 25.55
N ARG A 253 5.86 1.81 24.22
CA ARG A 253 4.66 1.76 23.39
C ARG A 253 4.29 0.36 22.94
N ILE A 254 5.28 -0.54 22.86
CA ILE A 254 5.05 -1.93 22.47
C ILE A 254 4.31 -2.64 23.60
N HIS A 255 3.08 -3.06 23.32
CA HIS A 255 2.28 -3.78 24.29
C HIS A 255 2.79 -5.22 24.46
N PRO A 256 3.14 -5.69 25.67
CA PRO A 256 3.83 -6.98 25.86
C PRO A 256 3.08 -8.20 25.32
N LYS A 257 1.74 -8.18 25.35
CA LYS A 257 0.90 -9.32 24.91
C LYS A 257 0.34 -9.15 23.50
N LYS A 258 0.39 -7.95 22.94
CA LYS A 258 -0.26 -7.61 21.67
C LYS A 258 0.54 -6.52 20.95
N PRO A 259 1.79 -6.82 20.57
CA PRO A 259 2.65 -5.83 19.97
C PRO A 259 2.08 -5.39 18.61
N ASP A 260 2.16 -4.09 18.33
CA ASP A 260 1.86 -3.57 17.00
C ASP A 260 3.03 -3.92 16.06
N MET A 261 2.73 -4.58 14.94
CA MET A 261 3.73 -5.08 14.00
C MET A 261 4.63 -3.96 13.44
N THR A 262 4.08 -2.75 13.25
CA THR A 262 4.86 -1.61 12.74
C THR A 262 5.85 -1.09 13.78
N LEU A 263 5.50 -1.18 15.07
CA LEU A 263 6.42 -0.81 16.16
C LEU A 263 7.53 -1.85 16.35
N ILE A 264 7.22 -3.13 16.18
CA ILE A 264 8.24 -4.20 16.18
C ILE A 264 9.20 -4.00 15.00
N ALA A 265 8.68 -3.69 13.81
CA ALA A 265 9.53 -3.42 12.64
C ALA A 265 10.42 -2.19 12.85
N ASP A 266 9.88 -1.10 13.39
CA ASP A 266 10.66 0.10 13.72
C ASP A 266 11.73 -0.20 14.79
N ARG A 267 11.42 -1.04 15.79
CA ARG A 267 12.38 -1.46 16.83
C ARG A 267 13.51 -2.29 16.23
N GLY A 268 13.16 -3.29 15.44
CA GLY A 268 14.13 -4.14 14.75
C GLY A 268 15.02 -3.31 13.84
N LEU A 269 14.45 -2.35 13.11
CA LEU A 269 15.20 -1.46 12.23
C LEU A 269 16.15 -0.54 13.02
N ALA A 270 15.71 -0.02 14.16
CA ALA A 270 16.57 0.78 15.02
C ALA A 270 17.74 -0.04 15.60
N ASN A 271 17.47 -1.29 16.00
CA ASN A 271 18.49 -2.24 16.46
C ASN A 271 19.49 -2.58 15.34
N ALA A 272 19.00 -2.88 14.13
CA ALA A 272 19.86 -3.15 12.98
C ALA A 272 20.80 -1.98 12.69
N LEU A 273 20.30 -0.75 12.69
CA LEU A 273 21.10 0.46 12.46
C LEU A 273 22.09 0.78 13.60
N LEU A 274 21.85 0.26 14.81
CA LEU A 274 22.79 0.36 15.93
C LEU A 274 23.86 -0.74 15.93
N GLY A 275 23.74 -1.75 15.04
CA GLY A 275 24.59 -2.94 15.04
C GLY A 275 24.13 -4.04 16.00
N ASN A 276 22.96 -3.90 16.64
CA ASN A 276 22.37 -4.92 17.50
C ASN A 276 21.66 -5.99 16.65
N ILE A 277 22.42 -6.74 15.86
CA ILE A 277 21.87 -7.62 14.81
C ILE A 277 21.02 -8.76 15.37
N ASP A 278 21.40 -9.36 16.50
CA ASP A 278 20.61 -10.44 17.10
C ASP A 278 19.21 -9.97 17.50
N ALA A 279 19.12 -8.83 18.18
CA ALA A 279 17.84 -8.23 18.54
C ALA A 279 16.98 -7.85 17.31
N ALA A 280 17.62 -7.40 16.23
CA ALA A 280 16.93 -7.10 14.98
C ALA A 280 16.38 -8.38 14.31
N LYS A 281 17.13 -9.48 14.36
CA LYS A 281 16.71 -10.80 13.85
C LYS A 281 15.58 -11.38 14.68
N ASP A 282 15.60 -11.21 15.99
CA ASP A 282 14.50 -11.64 16.87
C ASP A 282 13.20 -10.91 16.52
N ASP A 283 13.28 -9.59 16.29
CA ASP A 283 12.14 -8.78 15.84
C ASP A 283 11.63 -9.23 14.47
N LEU A 284 12.53 -9.52 13.52
CA LEU A 284 12.16 -10.03 12.20
C LEU A 284 11.52 -11.43 12.29
N ALA A 285 12.09 -12.33 13.09
CA ALA A 285 11.58 -13.68 13.28
C ALA A 285 10.17 -13.66 13.89
N HIS A 286 9.92 -12.76 14.86
CA HIS A 286 8.59 -12.55 15.40
C HIS A 286 7.61 -12.09 14.31
N LEU A 287 7.99 -11.11 13.48
CA LEU A 287 7.15 -10.60 12.39
C LEU A 287 6.80 -11.71 11.37
N ILE A 288 7.77 -12.55 11.02
CA ILE A 288 7.55 -13.69 10.13
C ILE A 288 6.61 -14.72 10.78
N HIS A 289 6.81 -15.01 12.07
CA HIS A 289 5.97 -15.98 12.80
C HIS A 289 4.49 -15.58 12.85
N VAL A 290 4.21 -14.28 12.95
CA VAL A 290 2.82 -13.75 12.97
C VAL A 290 2.26 -13.46 11.57
N ASP A 291 2.94 -13.91 10.51
CA ASP A 291 2.56 -13.69 9.10
C ASP A 291 2.35 -12.20 8.77
N ALA A 292 3.26 -11.35 9.25
CA ALA A 292 3.22 -9.93 8.94
C ALA A 292 3.41 -9.71 7.43
N ASP A 293 2.67 -8.73 6.88
CA ASP A 293 2.80 -8.37 5.48
C ASP A 293 4.25 -8.03 5.11
N LYS A 294 4.67 -8.43 3.90
CA LYS A 294 6.04 -8.16 3.39
C LYS A 294 6.45 -6.69 3.41
N TRP A 295 5.50 -5.75 3.28
CA TRP A 295 5.83 -4.32 3.32
C TRP A 295 6.33 -3.87 4.71
N VAL A 296 5.99 -4.63 5.77
CA VAL A 296 6.48 -4.42 7.13
C VAL A 296 7.88 -5.03 7.31
N THR A 297 8.15 -6.21 6.72
CA THR A 297 9.40 -6.94 6.95
C THR A 297 10.55 -6.51 6.03
N ILE A 298 10.27 -6.19 4.75
CA ILE A 298 11.29 -5.87 3.73
C ILE A 298 12.29 -4.78 4.18
N PRO A 299 11.87 -3.65 4.77
CA PRO A 299 12.82 -2.63 5.21
C PRO A 299 13.82 -3.13 6.25
N LEU A 300 13.37 -4.01 7.17
CA LEU A 300 14.20 -4.62 8.20
C LEU A 300 15.12 -5.70 7.62
N GLU A 301 14.58 -6.58 6.76
CA GLU A 301 15.37 -7.60 6.04
C GLU A 301 16.55 -6.96 5.28
N LYS A 302 16.28 -5.87 4.55
CA LYS A 302 17.32 -5.11 3.84
C LYS A 302 18.35 -4.51 4.79
N ALA A 303 17.92 -3.95 5.93
CA ALA A 303 18.84 -3.36 6.89
C ALA A 303 19.77 -4.40 7.52
N ILE A 304 19.24 -5.57 7.92
CA ILE A 304 20.04 -6.69 8.44
C ILE A 304 21.03 -7.16 7.39
N SER A 305 20.56 -7.43 6.16
CA SER A 305 21.41 -7.90 5.06
C SER A 305 22.53 -6.92 4.72
N LEU A 306 22.30 -5.60 4.82
CA LEU A 306 23.33 -4.60 4.55
C LEU A 306 24.45 -4.58 5.58
N VAL A 307 24.14 -4.88 6.85
CA VAL A 307 25.15 -4.91 7.93
C VAL A 307 25.94 -6.22 7.90
N GLU A 308 25.29 -7.35 7.57
CA GLU A 308 25.98 -8.65 7.48
C GLU A 308 26.96 -8.77 6.30
N ASN A 309 26.80 -7.94 5.26
CA ASN A 309 27.66 -7.92 4.08
C ASN A 309 28.80 -6.88 4.16
N GLN A 310 28.99 -6.21 5.30
CA GLN A 310 30.08 -5.26 5.57
C GLN A 310 31.17 -5.91 6.41
#